data_AF-Q8TVH2-F1
#
_entry.id   AF-Q8TVH2-F1
#
_cell.length_a   1.000
_cell.length_b   1.000
_cell.length_c   1.000
_cell.angle_alpha   90.00
_cell.angle_beta   90.00
_cell.angle_gamma   90.00
#
_symmetry.space_group_name_H-M   'P 1'
#
loop_
_entity.id
_entity.type
_entity.pdbx_description
1 polymer ?
#
loop_
_entity_poly.entity_id
_entity_poly.type
_entity_poly.pdbx_seq_one_letter_code
_entity_poly.pdbx_strand_id
1 'polypeptide(L)'
;MRFVRKEITVVVVIAVIVLPAAGYYEVNYGRGSVERPVVTYGETTWRTELPTAVELFKEVGVDPTRFHRTIVTAEETNRVAAEVTGRRYTPSQIYSCATVTPYDEPPRRYQEVEGYRIYVGPEITVCKPETYAEALASIGAPPCCVTIRSPVRATGEAALAGVYKAMREAGVEITDRDARFSQAVLEAVKGAGDDPRRRAAAVTVVVVCVFRGADDPQKARDVQDEVENVYGVNLPPETAVHAAQAAKLAEEGAEYSWWWLFKRLLAYWI
;
A
#
# COMPACT_ATOMS: atom_id res chain seq x y z
N MET A 1 -4.16 -24.42 30.27
CA MET A 1 -4.59 -23.33 29.35
C MET A 1 -5.34 -23.94 28.16
N ARG A 2 -6.69 -23.91 28.15
CA ARG A 2 -7.50 -24.59 27.12
C ARG A 2 -8.86 -23.94 26.82
N PHE A 3 -9.03 -22.63 27.07
CA PHE A 3 -10.34 -21.96 26.96
C PHE A 3 -10.46 -20.92 25.82
N VAL A 4 -9.37 -20.38 25.27
CA VAL A 4 -9.44 -19.33 24.21
C VAL A 4 -9.85 -19.87 22.83
N ARG A 5 -9.69 -21.18 22.58
CA ARG A 5 -9.98 -21.78 21.26
C ARG A 5 -11.48 -21.84 20.91
N LYS A 6 -12.40 -21.84 21.89
CA LYS A 6 -13.82 -22.11 21.63
C LYS A 6 -14.61 -20.89 21.15
N GLU A 7 -14.30 -19.69 21.64
CA GLU A 7 -15.05 -18.48 21.27
C GLU A 7 -14.68 -17.98 19.87
N ILE A 8 -13.41 -18.13 19.47
CA ILE A 8 -12.91 -17.78 18.13
C ILE A 8 -13.52 -18.71 17.06
N THR A 9 -13.76 -19.98 17.39
CA THR A 9 -14.37 -20.95 16.45
C THR A 9 -15.84 -20.60 16.15
N VAL A 10 -16.57 -20.02 17.10
CA VAL A 10 -18.01 -19.74 16.95
C VAL A 10 -18.28 -18.52 16.06
N VAL A 11 -17.44 -17.48 16.13
CA VAL A 11 -17.55 -16.28 15.28
C VAL A 11 -17.28 -16.61 13.80
N VAL A 12 -16.33 -17.51 13.54
CA VAL A 12 -15.98 -17.98 12.18
C VAL A 12 -17.10 -18.83 11.56
N VAL A 13 -17.78 -19.67 12.35
CA VAL A 13 -18.92 -20.46 11.85
C VAL A 13 -20.09 -19.57 11.44
N ILE A 14 -20.35 -18.47 12.16
CA ILE A 14 -21.42 -17.52 11.80
C ILE A 14 -21.07 -16.76 10.51
N ALA A 15 -19.82 -16.32 10.33
CA ALA A 15 -19.38 -15.67 9.09
C ALA A 15 -19.44 -16.61 7.87
N VAL A 16 -19.09 -17.88 8.03
CA VAL A 16 -19.11 -18.90 6.96
C VAL A 16 -20.53 -19.32 6.57
N ILE A 17 -21.51 -19.27 7.48
CA ILE A 17 -22.90 -19.67 7.20
C ILE A 17 -23.74 -18.52 6.60
N VAL A 18 -23.46 -17.26 6.94
CA VAL A 18 -24.28 -16.12 6.46
C VAL A 18 -23.92 -15.70 5.02
N LEU A 19 -22.69 -15.96 4.55
CA LEU A 19 -22.20 -15.45 3.25
C LEU A 19 -22.59 -16.24 1.99
N PRO A 20 -22.83 -17.56 1.98
CA PRO A 20 -23.26 -18.25 0.75
C PRO A 20 -24.66 -17.84 0.28
N ALA A 21 -25.43 -17.13 1.10
CA ALA A 21 -26.72 -16.55 0.73
C ALA A 21 -26.61 -15.21 -0.01
N ALA A 22 -25.43 -14.58 -0.02
CA ALA A 22 -25.17 -13.33 -0.73
C ALA A 22 -24.19 -13.62 -1.89
N GLY A 23 -24.75 -14.06 -3.02
CA GLY A 23 -24.00 -14.52 -4.18
C GLY A 23 -22.97 -13.52 -4.68
N TYR A 24 -21.89 -14.06 -5.29
CA TYR A 24 -20.97 -13.41 -6.22
C TYR A 24 -20.96 -11.88 -6.17
N TYR A 25 -20.32 -11.30 -5.15
CA TYR A 25 -19.99 -9.87 -5.20
C TYR A 25 -18.82 -9.67 -6.16
N GLU A 26 -19.09 -8.98 -7.28
CA GLU A 26 -18.07 -8.19 -7.97
C GLU A 26 -17.32 -7.36 -6.92
N VAL A 27 -15.99 -7.31 -7.01
CA VAL A 27 -15.16 -6.46 -6.15
C VAL A 27 -15.51 -5.02 -6.47
N ASN A 28 -16.45 -4.45 -5.73
CA ASN A 28 -16.88 -3.08 -5.89
C ASN A 28 -15.82 -2.19 -5.24
N TYR A 29 -14.85 -1.75 -6.04
CA TYR A 29 -13.88 -0.73 -5.65
C TYR A 29 -14.64 0.60 -5.55
N GLY A 30 -15.32 0.83 -4.43
CA GLY A 30 -16.22 1.97 -4.19
C GLY A 30 -15.57 3.35 -4.20
N ARG A 31 -14.30 3.48 -4.64
CA ARG A 31 -13.50 4.71 -4.70
C ARG A 31 -13.39 5.32 -6.09
N GLY A 32 -14.22 4.89 -7.04
CA GLY A 32 -14.21 5.34 -8.42
C GLY A 32 -13.23 4.56 -9.31
N SER A 33 -12.85 5.13 -10.45
CA SER A 33 -11.92 4.56 -11.42
C SER A 33 -10.86 5.56 -11.82
N VAL A 34 -9.72 5.10 -12.33
CA VAL A 34 -8.73 5.98 -12.96
C VAL A 34 -9.28 6.47 -14.30
N GLU A 35 -9.80 7.70 -14.35
CA GLU A 35 -10.48 8.27 -15.52
C GLU A 35 -9.51 8.78 -16.59
N ARG A 36 -8.29 9.11 -16.18
CA ARG A 36 -7.25 9.64 -17.08
C ARG A 36 -5.84 9.30 -16.61
N PRO A 37 -4.88 9.16 -17.53
CA PRO A 37 -3.46 9.09 -17.20
C PRO A 37 -2.96 10.34 -16.47
N VAL A 38 -2.29 10.15 -15.33
CA VAL A 38 -1.65 11.22 -14.57
C VAL A 38 -0.19 10.86 -14.31
N VAL A 39 0.69 11.86 -14.42
CA VAL A 39 2.08 11.80 -13.97
C VAL A 39 2.31 12.78 -12.83
N THR A 40 2.91 12.30 -11.75
CA THR A 40 3.39 13.10 -10.64
C THR A 40 4.91 13.14 -10.65
N TYR A 41 5.47 14.35 -10.66
CA TYR A 41 6.90 14.57 -10.46
C TYR A 41 7.20 15.01 -9.04
N GLY A 42 8.26 14.50 -8.44
CA GLY A 42 8.77 15.06 -7.19
C GLY A 42 9.21 16.50 -7.38
N GLU A 43 8.99 17.37 -6.39
CA GLU A 43 9.28 18.80 -6.49
C GLU A 43 10.73 19.11 -6.91
N THR A 44 11.71 18.35 -6.41
CA THR A 44 13.10 18.55 -6.87
C THR A 44 13.28 18.04 -8.29
N THR A 45 12.76 16.86 -8.61
CA THR A 45 12.85 16.34 -9.98
C THR A 45 12.23 17.29 -11.00
N TRP A 46 11.08 17.87 -10.68
CA TRP A 46 10.44 18.88 -11.53
C TRP A 46 11.36 20.06 -11.84
N ARG A 47 12.13 20.51 -10.84
CA ARG A 47 12.98 21.71 -10.95
C ARG A 47 14.32 21.43 -11.62
N THR A 48 14.90 20.25 -11.42
CA THR A 48 16.30 19.98 -11.81
C THR A 48 16.50 18.79 -12.73
N GLU A 49 15.62 17.78 -12.71
CA GLU A 49 15.84 16.48 -13.35
C GLU A 49 14.69 16.03 -14.26
N LEU A 50 13.83 16.97 -14.69
CA LEU A 50 12.63 16.65 -15.45
C LEU A 50 12.92 15.89 -16.76
N PRO A 51 13.91 16.28 -17.60
CA PRO A 51 14.24 15.55 -18.81
C PRO A 51 14.65 14.10 -18.51
N THR A 52 15.50 13.90 -17.50
CA THR A 52 15.94 12.58 -17.03
C THR A 52 14.73 11.72 -16.64
N ALA A 53 13.83 12.25 -15.82
CA ALA A 53 12.64 11.52 -15.39
C ALA A 53 11.72 11.14 -16.56
N VAL A 54 11.52 12.03 -17.53
CA VAL A 54 10.72 11.76 -18.73
C VAL A 54 11.31 10.61 -19.54
N GLU A 55 12.63 10.61 -19.77
CA GLU A 55 13.30 9.54 -20.52
C GLU A 55 13.23 8.20 -19.80
N LEU A 56 13.39 8.18 -18.47
CA LEU A 56 13.22 6.97 -17.67
C LEU A 56 11.83 6.33 -17.86
N PHE A 57 10.74 7.12 -17.89
CA PHE A 57 9.41 6.57 -18.18
C PHE A 57 9.31 6.00 -19.61
N LYS A 58 9.88 6.70 -20.60
CA LYS A 58 9.84 6.25 -22.01
C LYS A 58 10.58 4.93 -22.24
N GLU A 59 11.65 4.66 -21.49
CA GLU A 59 12.38 3.39 -21.54
C GLU A 59 11.45 2.18 -21.28
N VAL A 60 10.42 2.37 -20.47
CA VAL A 60 9.42 1.33 -20.16
C VAL A 60 8.13 1.50 -20.95
N GLY A 61 8.17 2.28 -22.03
CA GLY A 61 7.05 2.47 -22.94
C GLY A 61 5.94 3.37 -22.41
N VAL A 62 6.21 4.16 -21.37
CA VAL A 62 5.28 5.15 -20.84
C VAL A 62 5.70 6.53 -21.35
N ASP A 63 4.81 7.24 -22.03
CA ASP A 63 5.07 8.62 -22.47
C ASP A 63 4.37 9.62 -21.54
N PRO A 64 5.04 10.09 -20.47
CA PRO A 64 4.40 10.95 -19.47
C PRO A 64 4.10 12.35 -20.01
N THR A 65 4.60 12.72 -21.19
CA THR A 65 4.34 14.03 -21.79
C THR A 65 2.89 14.19 -22.25
N ARG A 66 2.20 13.06 -22.46
CA ARG A 66 0.78 12.99 -22.86
C ARG A 66 -0.17 12.97 -21.66
N PHE A 67 0.35 12.85 -20.44
CA PHE A 67 -0.46 12.66 -19.25
C PHE A 67 -0.77 14.01 -18.59
N HIS A 68 -1.85 14.04 -17.79
CA HIS A 68 -2.08 15.16 -16.90
C HIS A 68 -0.92 15.25 -15.90
N ARG A 69 -0.34 16.44 -15.73
CA ARG A 69 0.88 16.61 -14.97
C ARG A 69 0.60 17.28 -13.64
N THR A 70 1.16 16.71 -12.58
CA THR A 70 1.16 17.29 -11.25
C THR A 70 2.52 17.15 -10.58
N ILE A 71 2.70 17.86 -9.46
CA ILE A 71 3.95 17.90 -8.69
C ILE A 71 3.63 17.48 -7.26
N VAL A 72 4.35 16.53 -6.67
CA VAL A 72 4.25 16.24 -5.24
C VAL A 72 5.31 17.03 -4.47
N THR A 73 4.87 17.83 -3.49
CA THR A 73 5.77 18.63 -2.66
C THR A 73 6.21 17.90 -1.40
N ALA A 74 7.26 18.40 -0.75
CA ALA A 74 7.67 17.87 0.54
C ALA A 74 6.59 18.01 1.62
N GLU A 75 5.81 19.09 1.58
CA GLU A 75 4.69 19.29 2.48
C GLU A 75 3.65 18.18 2.32
N GLU A 76 3.26 17.88 1.08
CA GLU A 76 2.27 16.85 0.78
C GLU A 76 2.76 15.46 1.19
N THR A 77 4.03 15.13 0.90
CA THR A 77 4.66 13.89 1.36
C THR A 77 4.66 13.81 2.90
N ASN A 78 4.99 14.91 3.57
CA ASN A 78 5.05 14.96 5.04
C ASN A 78 3.66 14.84 5.68
N ARG A 79 2.58 15.31 5.05
CA ARG A 79 1.20 15.12 5.55
C ARG A 79 0.82 13.65 5.71
N VAL A 80 1.43 12.76 4.93
CA VAL A 80 1.21 11.31 4.99
C VAL A 80 2.31 10.62 5.81
N ALA A 81 3.57 10.83 5.45
CA ALA A 81 4.67 10.04 5.99
C ALA A 81 5.08 10.43 7.42
N ALA A 82 4.96 11.69 7.83
CA ALA A 82 5.54 12.15 9.10
C ALA A 82 4.85 11.55 10.32
N GLU A 83 3.52 11.38 10.28
CA GLU A 83 2.76 10.78 11.37
C GLU A 83 2.97 9.26 11.45
N VAL A 84 3.22 8.60 10.30
CA VAL A 84 3.34 7.13 10.22
C VAL A 84 4.77 6.66 10.52
N THR A 85 5.76 7.39 10.01
CA THR A 85 7.18 6.95 10.04
C THR A 85 8.05 7.81 10.94
N GLY A 86 7.56 8.97 11.38
CA GLY A 86 8.37 10.00 12.04
C GLY A 86 9.35 10.72 11.10
N ARG A 87 9.48 10.30 9.82
CA ARG A 87 10.40 10.90 8.85
C ARG A 87 9.80 12.18 8.29
N ARG A 88 10.63 13.22 8.21
CA ARG A 88 10.31 14.47 7.52
C ARG A 88 11.24 14.67 6.35
N TYR A 89 10.67 15.02 5.22
CA TYR A 89 11.36 15.31 3.99
C TYR A 89 11.44 16.82 3.77
N THR A 90 12.58 17.30 3.29
CA THR A 90 12.72 18.65 2.76
C THR A 90 12.43 18.66 1.25
N PRO A 91 12.13 19.83 0.64
CA PRO A 91 11.90 19.92 -0.80
C PRO A 91 13.01 19.24 -1.63
N SER A 92 14.27 19.43 -1.23
CA SER A 92 15.48 18.87 -1.85
C SER A 92 15.61 17.34 -1.79
N GLN A 93 14.66 16.64 -1.15
CA GLN A 93 14.65 15.18 -1.02
C GLN A 93 13.53 14.52 -1.84
N ILE A 94 12.65 15.29 -2.49
CA ILE A 94 11.51 14.76 -3.23
C ILE A 94 11.89 14.55 -4.70
N TYR A 95 12.52 13.41 -4.99
CA TYR A 95 12.94 13.03 -6.35
C TYR A 95 12.04 12.00 -7.04
N SER A 96 11.32 11.19 -6.28
CA SER A 96 10.52 10.11 -6.85
C SER A 96 9.38 10.64 -7.71
N CYS A 97 9.10 9.93 -8.79
CA CYS A 97 8.05 10.23 -9.75
C CYS A 97 7.17 9.00 -9.94
N ALA A 98 5.90 9.22 -10.24
CA ALA A 98 4.95 8.14 -10.45
C ALA A 98 4.00 8.47 -11.61
N THR A 99 3.59 7.46 -12.36
CA THR A 99 2.41 7.55 -13.24
C THR A 99 1.33 6.63 -12.72
N VAL A 100 0.08 7.05 -12.88
CA VAL A 100 -1.11 6.22 -12.70
C VAL A 100 -1.89 6.28 -14.01
N THR A 101 -2.15 5.12 -14.60
CA THR A 101 -2.92 5.00 -15.85
C THR A 101 -4.02 3.95 -15.69
N PRO A 102 -5.07 3.99 -16.54
CA PRO A 102 -6.05 2.92 -16.61
C PRO A 102 -5.38 1.54 -16.76
N TYR A 103 -6.04 0.50 -16.23
CA TYR A 103 -5.47 -0.85 -16.14
C TYR A 103 -5.12 -1.47 -17.51
N ASP A 104 -5.81 -1.05 -18.56
CA ASP A 104 -5.61 -1.46 -19.96
C ASP A 104 -4.48 -0.71 -20.68
N GLU A 105 -3.84 0.26 -20.02
CA GLU A 105 -2.67 0.99 -20.54
C GLU A 105 -1.39 0.69 -19.74
N PRO A 106 -0.87 -0.56 -19.74
CA PRO A 106 0.30 -0.92 -18.95
C PRO A 106 1.63 -0.45 -19.55
N PRO A 107 2.67 -0.24 -18.71
CA PRO A 107 4.04 -0.14 -19.21
C PRO A 107 4.47 -1.46 -19.89
N ARG A 108 5.53 -1.41 -20.69
CA ARG A 108 6.10 -2.61 -21.37
C ARG A 108 6.60 -3.68 -20.42
N ARG A 109 6.97 -3.28 -19.20
CA ARG A 109 7.41 -4.17 -18.13
C ARG A 109 6.58 -3.84 -16.91
N TYR A 110 5.98 -4.84 -16.28
CA TYR A 110 5.25 -4.71 -15.03
C TYR A 110 5.24 -6.04 -14.30
N GLN A 111 4.88 -5.99 -13.03
CA GLN A 111 4.44 -7.14 -12.26
C GLN A 111 2.96 -7.00 -11.96
N GLU A 112 2.22 -8.09 -12.12
CA GLU A 112 0.80 -8.11 -11.79
C GLU A 112 0.61 -8.68 -10.38
N VAL A 113 0.14 -7.84 -9.46
CA VAL A 113 0.01 -8.18 -8.02
C VAL A 113 -1.27 -7.57 -7.49
N GLU A 114 -2.13 -8.37 -6.85
CA GLU A 114 -3.40 -7.91 -6.25
C GLU A 114 -4.31 -7.10 -7.21
N GLY A 115 -4.28 -7.40 -8.51
CA GLY A 115 -5.07 -6.68 -9.52
C GLY A 115 -4.46 -5.36 -9.99
N TYR A 116 -3.21 -5.06 -9.63
CA TYR A 116 -2.46 -3.90 -10.11
C TYR A 116 -1.34 -4.34 -11.05
N ARG A 117 -1.03 -3.51 -12.06
CA ARG A 117 0.14 -3.69 -12.92
C ARG A 117 1.19 -2.65 -12.56
N ILE A 118 2.17 -3.05 -11.77
CA ILE A 118 3.12 -2.12 -11.17
C ILE A 118 4.53 -2.34 -11.74
N TYR A 119 5.15 -1.27 -12.20
CA TYR A 119 6.57 -1.20 -12.50
C TYR A 119 7.27 -0.31 -11.49
N VAL A 120 8.38 -0.80 -10.94
CA VAL A 120 9.28 -0.03 -10.10
C VAL A 120 10.66 -0.06 -10.73
N GLY A 121 11.22 1.13 -10.99
CA GLY A 121 12.54 1.27 -11.59
C GLY A 121 13.67 0.77 -10.69
N PRO A 122 14.81 0.32 -11.27
CA PRO A 122 15.96 -0.20 -10.53
C PRO A 122 16.62 0.81 -9.57
N GLU A 123 16.37 2.11 -9.77
CA GLU A 123 16.78 3.21 -8.89
C GLU A 123 16.08 3.18 -7.51
N ILE A 124 14.96 2.48 -7.40
CA ILE A 124 14.22 2.31 -6.16
C ILE A 124 14.75 1.08 -5.42
N THR A 125 15.43 1.32 -4.30
CA THR A 125 16.25 0.30 -3.65
C THR A 125 15.51 -0.54 -2.61
N VAL A 126 14.43 -0.02 -2.03
CA VAL A 126 13.72 -0.68 -0.92
C VAL A 126 12.32 -1.14 -1.34
N CYS A 127 11.44 -0.22 -1.71
CA CYS A 127 10.04 -0.56 -2.00
C CYS A 127 9.91 -1.31 -3.34
N LYS A 128 9.21 -2.45 -3.33
CA LYS A 128 9.00 -3.32 -4.50
C LYS A 128 7.56 -3.22 -5.00
N PRO A 129 7.25 -3.69 -6.23
CA PRO A 129 5.90 -3.69 -6.77
C PRO A 129 4.85 -4.29 -5.81
N GLU A 130 5.18 -5.39 -5.14
CA GLU A 130 4.31 -6.07 -4.18
C GLU A 130 3.99 -5.18 -2.98
N THR A 131 4.96 -4.41 -2.50
CA THR A 131 4.77 -3.50 -1.36
C THR A 131 3.78 -2.39 -1.72
N TYR A 132 3.88 -1.82 -2.92
CA TYR A 132 2.91 -0.82 -3.40
C TYR A 132 1.53 -1.44 -3.63
N ALA A 133 1.47 -2.66 -4.18
CA ALA A 133 0.21 -3.35 -4.40
C ALA A 133 -0.55 -3.61 -3.09
N GLU A 134 0.12 -4.06 -2.04
CA GLU A 134 -0.51 -4.23 -0.72
C GLU A 134 -1.00 -2.89 -0.15
N ALA A 135 -0.21 -1.84 -0.27
CA ALA A 135 -0.59 -0.52 0.19
C ALA A 135 -1.88 -0.05 -0.52
N LEU A 136 -1.93 -0.12 -1.84
CA LEU A 136 -3.10 0.29 -2.63
C LEU A 136 -4.32 -0.61 -2.36
N ALA A 137 -4.11 -1.92 -2.29
CA ALA A 137 -5.16 -2.89 -1.97
C ALA A 137 -5.77 -2.64 -0.58
N SER A 138 -4.95 -2.25 0.40
CA SER A 138 -5.40 -2.02 1.77
C SER A 138 -6.45 -0.92 1.90
N ILE A 139 -6.42 0.09 1.03
CA ILE A 139 -7.45 1.14 0.96
C ILE A 139 -8.53 0.85 -0.07
N GLY A 140 -8.43 -0.23 -0.84
CA GLY A 140 -9.39 -0.54 -1.90
C GLY A 140 -9.31 0.43 -3.07
N ALA A 141 -8.11 0.92 -3.39
CA ALA A 141 -7.89 1.64 -4.64
C ALA A 141 -8.30 0.76 -5.84
N PRO A 142 -8.82 1.35 -6.93
CA PRO A 142 -9.21 0.58 -8.10
C PRO A 142 -7.99 -0.03 -8.81
N PRO A 143 -8.15 -1.19 -9.48
CA PRO A 143 -7.16 -1.78 -10.37
C PRO A 143 -6.65 -0.75 -11.38
N CYS A 144 -5.33 -0.60 -11.45
CA CYS A 144 -4.70 0.36 -12.34
C CYS A 144 -3.25 -0.04 -12.66
N CYS A 145 -2.65 0.71 -13.57
CA CYS A 145 -1.25 0.61 -13.91
C CYS A 145 -0.47 1.71 -13.18
N VAL A 146 0.61 1.32 -12.50
CA VAL A 146 1.47 2.24 -11.75
C VAL A 146 2.91 2.09 -12.21
N THR A 147 3.55 3.18 -12.61
CA THR A 147 4.99 3.18 -12.93
C THR A 147 5.70 4.14 -11.99
N ILE A 148 6.72 3.66 -11.28
CA ILE A 148 7.49 4.46 -10.33
C ILE A 148 8.92 4.54 -10.81
N ARG A 149 9.41 5.77 -10.96
CA ARG A 149 10.79 6.07 -11.37
C ARG A 149 11.41 7.15 -10.51
N SER A 150 12.74 7.27 -10.54
CA SER A 150 13.47 8.37 -9.93
C SER A 150 14.77 8.65 -10.71
N PRO A 151 15.13 9.92 -10.93
CA PRO A 151 16.40 10.28 -11.59
C PRO A 151 17.63 9.95 -10.72
N VAL A 152 17.42 9.75 -9.41
CA VAL A 152 18.46 9.39 -8.44
C VAL A 152 18.06 8.15 -7.65
N ARG A 153 19.02 7.51 -6.99
CA ARG A 153 18.70 6.41 -6.06
C ARG A 153 17.79 6.90 -4.94
N ALA A 154 16.69 6.18 -4.74
CA ALA A 154 15.71 6.48 -3.71
C ALA A 154 15.20 5.18 -3.08
N THR A 155 14.65 5.26 -1.87
CA THR A 155 14.12 4.10 -1.16
C THR A 155 12.68 3.76 -1.58
N GLY A 156 11.94 4.74 -2.09
CA GLY A 156 10.62 4.56 -2.71
C GLY A 156 9.43 4.95 -1.83
N GLU A 157 9.58 5.08 -0.51
CA GLU A 157 8.46 5.38 0.40
C GLU A 157 7.75 6.69 0.02
N ALA A 158 8.52 7.74 -0.30
CA ALA A 158 7.97 9.02 -0.73
C ALA A 158 7.26 8.96 -2.10
N ALA A 159 7.54 7.95 -2.93
CA ALA A 159 6.88 7.78 -4.21
C ALA A 159 5.39 7.45 -4.04
N LEU A 160 5.03 6.78 -2.94
CA LEU A 160 3.65 6.41 -2.64
C LEU A 160 2.75 7.65 -2.49
N ALA A 161 3.26 8.74 -1.90
CA ALA A 161 2.56 10.02 -1.84
C ALA A 161 2.27 10.58 -3.26
N GLY A 162 3.22 10.41 -4.19
CA GLY A 162 3.04 10.77 -5.60
C GLY A 162 1.99 9.91 -6.31
N VAL A 163 1.88 8.63 -5.95
CA VAL A 163 0.84 7.71 -6.44
C VAL A 163 -0.54 8.14 -5.94
N TYR A 164 -0.71 8.43 -4.65
CA TYR A 164 -2.01 8.91 -4.12
C TYR A 164 -2.43 10.23 -4.78
N LYS A 165 -1.47 11.15 -4.96
CA LYS A 165 -1.75 12.40 -5.66
C LYS A 165 -2.20 12.14 -7.10
N ALA A 166 -1.50 11.28 -7.83
CA ALA A 166 -1.89 10.91 -9.20
C ALA A 166 -3.28 10.27 -9.26
N MET A 167 -3.60 9.39 -8.31
CA MET A 167 -4.93 8.76 -8.21
C MET A 167 -6.04 9.78 -7.95
N ARG A 168 -5.84 10.71 -7.01
CA ARG A 168 -6.80 11.79 -6.72
C ARG A 168 -7.05 12.67 -7.95
N GLU A 169 -5.98 13.07 -8.65
CA GLU A 169 -6.07 13.84 -9.88
C GLU A 169 -6.70 13.05 -11.05
N ALA A 170 -6.72 11.73 -10.96
CA ALA A 170 -7.36 10.82 -11.91
C ALA A 170 -8.81 10.47 -11.56
N GLY A 171 -9.40 11.06 -10.51
CA GLY A 171 -10.79 10.85 -10.12
C GLY A 171 -11.01 9.81 -9.02
N VAL A 172 -9.95 9.26 -8.42
CA VAL A 172 -10.06 8.29 -7.33
C VAL A 172 -10.17 9.00 -5.98
N GLU A 173 -11.19 8.65 -5.20
CA GLU A 173 -11.42 9.25 -3.88
C GLU A 173 -10.50 8.63 -2.82
N ILE A 174 -9.45 9.36 -2.43
CA ILE A 174 -8.49 8.95 -1.39
C ILE A 174 -8.30 10.11 -0.42
N THR A 175 -8.69 9.96 0.84
CA THR A 175 -8.44 10.98 1.87
C THR A 175 -6.99 10.92 2.37
N ASP A 176 -6.53 11.94 3.11
CA ASP A 176 -5.20 11.89 3.73
C ASP A 176 -5.12 10.83 4.83
N ARG A 177 -6.24 10.51 5.48
CA ARG A 177 -6.30 9.42 6.47
C ARG A 177 -6.12 8.06 5.82
N ASP A 178 -6.75 7.84 4.66
CA ASP A 178 -6.59 6.60 3.88
C ASP A 178 -5.13 6.45 3.42
N ALA A 179 -4.55 7.53 2.91
CA ALA A 179 -3.14 7.55 2.51
C ALA A 179 -2.21 7.20 3.69
N ARG A 180 -2.49 7.67 4.90
CA ARG A 180 -1.72 7.30 6.10
C ARG A 180 -1.90 5.84 6.48
N PHE A 181 -3.13 5.31 6.41
CA PHE A 181 -3.38 3.90 6.69
C PHE A 181 -2.60 3.02 5.71
N SER A 182 -2.70 3.32 4.42
CA SER A 182 -1.98 2.64 3.35
C SER A 182 -0.46 2.78 3.47
N GLN A 183 0.06 3.94 3.89
CA GLN A 183 1.47 4.12 4.22
C GLN A 183 1.89 3.23 5.40
N ALA A 184 1.07 3.10 6.44
CA ALA A 184 1.38 2.23 7.58
C ALA A 184 1.44 0.74 7.14
N VAL A 185 0.55 0.32 6.23
CA VAL A 185 0.62 -1.02 5.61
C VAL A 185 1.93 -1.18 4.81
N LEU A 186 2.30 -0.19 3.98
CA LEU A 186 3.57 -0.24 3.22
C LEU A 186 4.77 -0.41 4.16
N GLU A 187 4.82 0.35 5.24
CA GLU A 187 5.91 0.30 6.23
C GLU A 187 5.98 -1.04 6.97
N ALA A 188 4.84 -1.62 7.33
CA ALA A 188 4.77 -2.93 7.96
C ALA A 188 5.28 -4.04 7.01
N VAL A 189 4.89 -3.97 5.73
CA VAL A 189 5.19 -5.04 4.76
C VAL A 189 6.60 -4.93 4.19
N LYS A 190 7.16 -3.72 4.02
CA LYS A 190 8.48 -3.57 3.40
C LYS A 190 9.60 -4.26 4.19
N GLY A 191 9.48 -4.32 5.53
CA GLY A 191 10.47 -4.96 6.40
C GLY A 191 10.62 -6.47 6.16
N ALA A 192 9.60 -7.11 5.57
CA ALA A 192 9.65 -8.53 5.21
C ALA A 192 10.59 -8.82 4.02
N GLY A 193 10.95 -7.81 3.23
CA GLY A 193 11.81 -7.94 2.05
C GLY A 193 11.20 -8.84 0.96
N ASP A 194 12.06 -9.59 0.27
CA ASP A 194 11.69 -10.37 -0.91
C ASP A 194 11.08 -11.75 -0.59
N ASP A 195 11.00 -12.16 0.69
CA ASP A 195 10.40 -13.44 1.10
C ASP A 195 8.86 -13.38 1.07
N PRO A 196 8.18 -14.16 0.20
CA PRO A 196 6.72 -14.18 0.10
C PRO A 196 6.02 -14.60 1.39
N ARG A 197 6.60 -15.53 2.16
CA ARG A 197 6.03 -15.99 3.44
C ARG A 197 6.13 -14.90 4.49
N ARG A 198 7.26 -14.20 4.58
CA ARG A 198 7.41 -13.06 5.50
C ARG A 198 6.47 -11.92 5.11
N ARG A 199 6.29 -11.63 3.82
CA ARG A 199 5.32 -10.61 3.38
C ARG A 199 3.90 -11.00 3.75
N ALA A 200 3.50 -12.24 3.50
CA ALA A 200 2.19 -12.74 3.90
C ALA A 200 1.98 -12.61 5.41
N ALA A 201 2.97 -13.02 6.21
CA ALA A 201 2.94 -12.85 7.66
C ALA A 201 2.81 -11.38 8.08
N ALA A 202 3.60 -10.46 7.49
CA ALA A 202 3.52 -9.04 7.81
C ALA A 202 2.14 -8.43 7.49
N VAL A 203 1.55 -8.78 6.34
CA VAL A 203 0.17 -8.38 6.01
C VAL A 203 -0.82 -8.95 7.02
N THR A 204 -0.66 -10.21 7.41
CA THR A 204 -1.51 -10.85 8.42
C THR A 204 -1.41 -10.13 9.77
N VAL A 205 -0.23 -9.71 10.21
CA VAL A 205 -0.08 -8.92 11.45
C VAL A 205 -0.93 -7.66 11.37
N VAL A 206 -0.82 -6.88 10.29
CA VAL A 206 -1.62 -5.66 10.09
C VAL A 206 -3.12 -5.97 10.18
N VAL A 207 -3.58 -6.97 9.43
CA VAL A 207 -4.99 -7.36 9.36
C VAL A 207 -5.53 -7.80 10.71
N VAL A 208 -4.78 -8.62 11.45
CA VAL A 208 -5.19 -9.09 12.78
C VAL A 208 -5.18 -7.94 13.78
N CYS A 209 -4.21 -7.02 13.70
CA CYS A 209 -4.20 -5.83 14.56
C CYS A 209 -5.42 -4.95 14.33
N VAL A 210 -5.77 -4.67 13.06
CA VAL A 210 -6.98 -3.91 12.71
C VAL A 210 -8.24 -4.61 13.23
N PHE A 211 -8.35 -5.92 13.06
CA PHE A 211 -9.51 -6.69 13.51
C PHE A 211 -9.65 -6.75 15.04
N ARG A 212 -8.53 -6.84 15.76
CA ARG A 212 -8.50 -6.97 17.23
C ARG A 212 -8.44 -5.62 17.96
N GLY A 213 -8.34 -4.49 17.25
CA GLY A 213 -8.07 -3.19 17.89
C GLY A 213 -6.74 -3.17 18.65
N ALA A 214 -5.70 -3.78 18.07
CA ALA A 214 -4.35 -3.79 18.63
C ALA A 214 -3.60 -2.53 18.19
N ASP A 215 -4.06 -1.38 18.68
CA ASP A 215 -3.65 -0.03 18.32
C ASP A 215 -2.37 0.48 19.03
N ASP A 216 -1.85 -0.29 19.99
CA ASP A 216 -0.60 0.00 20.69
C ASP A 216 0.51 -1.03 20.37
N PRO A 217 1.79 -0.62 20.48
CA PRO A 217 2.92 -1.48 20.10
C PRO A 217 3.01 -2.80 20.86
N GLN A 218 2.53 -2.87 22.11
CA GLN A 218 2.64 -4.09 22.91
C GLN A 218 1.62 -5.12 22.43
N LYS A 219 0.35 -4.72 22.29
CA LYS A 219 -0.69 -5.61 21.72
C LYS A 219 -0.30 -6.07 20.32
N ALA A 220 0.20 -5.17 19.48
CA ALA A 220 0.64 -5.52 18.13
C ALA A 220 1.85 -6.46 18.12
N ARG A 221 2.74 -6.35 19.12
CA ARG A 221 3.85 -7.30 19.28
C ARG A 221 3.35 -8.69 19.65
N ASP A 222 2.38 -8.80 20.55
CA ASP A 222 1.77 -10.09 20.90
C ASP A 222 1.12 -10.74 19.66
N VAL A 223 0.42 -9.94 18.83
CA VAL A 223 -0.10 -10.39 17.53
C VAL A 223 1.02 -10.83 16.58
N GLN A 224 2.11 -10.06 16.48
CA GLN A 224 3.26 -10.42 15.65
C GLN A 224 3.84 -11.76 16.08
N ASP A 225 4.06 -11.99 17.37
CA ASP A 225 4.62 -13.24 17.89
C ASP A 225 3.68 -14.43 17.59
N GLU A 226 2.35 -14.26 17.72
CA GLU A 226 1.36 -15.28 17.31
C GLU A 226 1.48 -15.62 15.82
N VAL A 227 1.58 -14.61 14.96
CA VAL A 227 1.65 -14.77 13.51
C VAL A 227 3.00 -15.40 13.09
N GLU A 228 4.11 -14.93 13.66
CA GLU A 228 5.45 -15.51 13.44
C GLU A 228 5.48 -17.01 13.75
N ASN A 229 4.86 -17.41 14.86
CA ASN A 229 4.73 -18.81 15.24
C ASN A 229 3.93 -19.65 14.24
N VAL A 230 2.87 -19.09 13.66
CA VAL A 230 2.04 -19.79 12.66
C VAL A 230 2.75 -19.92 11.32
N TYR A 231 3.41 -18.86 10.85
CA TYR A 231 4.11 -18.87 9.56
C TYR A 231 5.49 -19.50 9.63
N GLY A 232 6.04 -19.71 10.83
CA GLY A 232 7.42 -20.18 11.02
C GLY A 232 8.45 -19.19 10.48
N VAL A 233 8.19 -17.90 10.66
CA VAL A 233 9.06 -16.80 10.18
C VAL A 233 9.42 -15.87 11.33
N ASN A 234 10.43 -15.04 11.12
CA ASN A 234 10.76 -13.94 12.01
C ASN A 234 10.55 -12.62 11.25
N LEU A 235 9.72 -11.72 11.77
CA LEU A 235 9.46 -10.42 11.20
C LEU A 235 10.23 -9.34 11.98
N PRO A 236 10.63 -8.25 11.32
CA PRO A 236 11.25 -7.15 12.03
C PRO A 236 10.31 -6.55 13.09
N PRO A 237 10.81 -6.09 14.25
CA PRO A 237 9.98 -5.50 15.30
C PRO A 237 9.18 -4.28 14.87
N GLU A 238 9.69 -3.51 13.90
CA GLU A 238 8.98 -2.37 13.32
C GLU A 238 7.66 -2.77 12.64
N THR A 239 7.49 -4.04 12.25
CA THR A 239 6.23 -4.54 11.69
C THR A 239 5.07 -4.34 12.65
N ALA A 240 5.24 -4.71 13.93
CA ALA A 240 4.23 -4.49 14.97
C ALA A 240 3.95 -3.00 15.19
N VAL A 241 4.97 -2.14 15.17
CA VAL A 241 4.80 -0.69 15.37
C VAL A 241 3.92 -0.10 14.26
N HIS A 242 4.19 -0.44 13.01
CA HIS A 242 3.41 0.05 11.87
C HIS A 242 2.03 -0.61 11.78
N ALA A 243 1.89 -1.87 12.19
CA ALA A 243 0.59 -2.54 12.30
C ALA A 243 -0.31 -1.89 13.38
N ALA A 244 0.26 -1.52 14.53
CA ALA A 244 -0.45 -0.77 15.56
C ALA A 244 -0.94 0.58 15.03
N GLN A 245 -0.08 1.31 14.31
CA GLN A 245 -0.44 2.57 13.68
C GLN A 245 -1.57 2.40 12.64
N ALA A 246 -1.55 1.33 11.86
CA ALA A 246 -2.63 1.03 10.92
C ALA A 246 -3.96 0.74 11.65
N ALA A 247 -3.92 -0.05 12.73
CA ALA A 247 -5.09 -0.34 13.56
C ALA A 247 -5.68 0.94 14.17
N LYS A 248 -4.82 1.81 14.72
CA LYS A 248 -5.24 3.12 15.24
C LYS A 248 -5.92 3.99 14.17
N LEU A 249 -5.33 4.09 12.97
CA LEU A 249 -5.91 4.86 11.88
C LEU A 249 -7.26 4.29 11.41
N ALA A 250 -7.42 2.96 11.42
CA ALA A 250 -8.70 2.31 11.14
C ALA A 250 -9.77 2.68 12.19
N GLU A 251 -9.42 2.68 13.48
CA GLU A 251 -10.33 3.12 14.56
C GLU A 251 -10.70 4.61 14.45
N GLU A 252 -9.77 5.45 14.00
CA GLU A 252 -10.00 6.87 13.73
C GLU A 252 -10.86 7.11 12.47
N GLY A 253 -11.28 6.06 11.78
CA GLY A 253 -12.16 6.10 10.61
C GLY A 253 -11.42 6.28 9.29
N ALA A 254 -10.24 5.67 9.13
CA ALA A 254 -9.65 5.44 7.81
C ALA A 254 -10.53 4.44 7.06
N GLU A 255 -10.82 4.71 5.80
CA GLU A 255 -11.51 3.73 4.97
C GLU A 255 -10.51 2.70 4.45
N TYR A 256 -10.76 1.43 4.75
CA TYR A 256 -9.93 0.31 4.29
C TYR A 256 -10.80 -0.74 3.58
N SER A 257 -10.16 -1.57 2.76
CA SER A 257 -10.86 -2.59 1.99
C SER A 257 -11.19 -3.81 2.87
N TRP A 258 -12.47 -3.97 3.18
CA TRP A 258 -13.01 -5.18 3.81
C TRP A 258 -12.71 -6.44 3.00
N TRP A 259 -12.68 -6.32 1.67
CA TRP A 259 -12.34 -7.44 0.78
C TRP A 259 -10.87 -7.85 0.93
N TRP A 260 -9.94 -6.88 0.95
CA TRP A 260 -8.53 -7.14 1.21
C TRP A 260 -8.33 -7.79 2.59
N LEU A 261 -8.98 -7.24 3.61
CA LEU A 261 -8.94 -7.76 4.98
C LEU A 261 -9.47 -9.20 5.06
N PHE A 262 -10.63 -9.47 4.44
CA PHE A 262 -11.25 -10.80 4.41
C PHE A 262 -10.41 -11.82 3.65
N LYS A 263 -9.92 -11.48 2.44
CA LYS A 263 -9.07 -12.37 1.62
C LYS A 263 -7.82 -12.81 2.39
N ARG A 264 -7.20 -11.89 3.14
CA ARG A 264 -6.00 -12.16 3.95
C ARG A 264 -6.33 -13.00 5.19
N LEU A 265 -7.44 -12.74 5.86
CA LEU A 265 -7.91 -13.60 6.95
C LEU A 265 -8.18 -15.03 6.45
N LEU A 266 -8.87 -15.20 5.32
CA LEU A 266 -9.14 -16.52 4.77
C LEU A 266 -7.85 -17.29 4.48
N ALA A 267 -6.85 -16.62 3.89
CA ALA A 267 -5.55 -17.21 3.58
C ALA A 267 -4.67 -17.53 4.82
N TYR A 268 -4.96 -16.95 5.98
CA TYR A 268 -4.29 -17.28 7.25
C TYR A 268 -4.84 -18.56 7.89
N TRP A 269 -6.10 -18.89 7.63
CA TRP A 269 -6.81 -20.00 8.29
C TRP A 269 -6.88 -21.29 7.46
N ILE A 270 -6.59 -21.23 6.15
CA ILE A 270 -6.47 -22.38 5.23
C ILE A 270 -5.00 -22.77 5.10
#